data_AF-A0A9W7CGY6-F1
#
_entry.id   AF-A0A9W7CGY6-F1
#
_cell.length_a   1.000
_cell.length_b   1.000
_cell.length_c   1.000
_cell.angle_alpha   90.00
_cell.angle_beta   90.00
_cell.angle_gamma   90.00
#
_symmetry.space_group_name_H-M   'P 1'
#
loop_
_entity.id
_entity.type
_entity.pdbx_description
1 polymer ?
#
loop_
_entity_poly.entity_id
_entity_poly.type
_entity_poly.pdbx_seq_one_letter_code
_entity_poly.pdbx_strand_id
1 'polypeptide(L)'
;MSSSSPYDSPSQQSPLKSSVTSPQTDLSSSTTASFRSSLTPDSRRSSTGGKKDPHVWGHSGFLTPKESTALDKLRLHVSSLPKSYQSTVFTFRDAGEEDDDCMLRWLRARRFKVKDVEEMIESAHSLRRAKPPPPQTPVSIIQKLNPQYYLGHTKCGHPIFISKPGKADVYGLECCLNMEGVMGNHWEAMEEGYTHELLKSKIKHSAFKDYSCLCVLDLHGLNSSQLNKKMLRVVKEQANIDNHCYPETMSLMILLSPPPTFAIFYRLIRAFLPSRTVSKIELYANRSKGLKRLSELVDEEELSVEYGGTKEAEISNEERVVVERLRMGKGFVDLAVSHGETMTVKVYTKSQSTGSFVIKSTLNDANRPLGALEVTNAGNPDNDVVTDDIDIRHIEVDFGLALEGPGTFRVEGKASGGSMFGAGHDFLIVGTITSTIEKDRAPPSPSSSPEIEIIKTSYDRGEGTETSKKKKRGSFFGRKKS
;
A
#
# COMPACT_ATOMS: atom_id res chain seq x y z
N MET A 1 -43.14 33.80 -58.71
CA MET A 1 -42.35 34.56 -57.73
C MET A 1 -41.36 33.57 -57.12
N SER A 2 -40.31 33.17 -57.84
CA SER A 2 -39.10 33.95 -58.23
C SER A 2 -38.25 34.25 -56.99
N SER A 3 -36.94 33.94 -56.90
CA SER A 3 -35.94 33.41 -57.87
C SER A 3 -34.69 32.96 -57.08
N SER A 4 -34.29 31.69 -57.06
CA SER A 4 -33.29 31.02 -57.93
C SER A 4 -31.78 31.28 -57.66
N SER A 5 -31.13 30.26 -57.06
CA SER A 5 -29.86 29.63 -57.48
C SER A 5 -28.46 30.32 -57.36
N PRO A 6 -27.35 29.52 -57.39
CA PRO A 6 -25.99 29.91 -56.97
C PRO A 6 -24.99 29.93 -58.15
N TYR A 7 -23.65 30.00 -57.92
CA TYR A 7 -22.63 29.07 -58.47
C TYR A 7 -21.15 29.43 -58.14
N ASP A 8 -20.29 28.45 -58.46
CA ASP A 8 -18.87 28.16 -58.24
C ASP A 8 -17.71 29.15 -58.49
N SER A 9 -16.53 28.61 -58.13
CA SER A 9 -15.13 29.02 -58.37
C SER A 9 -14.75 29.23 -59.86
N PRO A 10 -13.52 29.70 -60.14
CA PRO A 10 -12.58 28.76 -60.77
C PRO A 10 -11.10 28.88 -60.34
N SER A 11 -10.35 27.81 -60.65
CA SER A 11 -8.88 27.69 -60.58
C SER A 11 -8.19 28.21 -61.84
N GLN A 12 -6.86 28.49 -61.80
CA GLN A 12 -5.91 28.08 -62.86
C GLN A 12 -4.40 28.34 -62.55
N GLN A 13 -3.57 27.36 -62.95
CA GLN A 13 -2.22 27.43 -63.55
C GLN A 13 -0.96 27.95 -62.80
N SER A 14 0.07 27.08 -62.81
CA SER A 14 1.53 27.37 -62.75
C SER A 14 2.07 27.61 -64.20
N PRO A 15 3.32 28.09 -64.47
CA PRO A 15 4.59 27.41 -64.08
C PRO A 15 5.88 28.29 -63.97
N LEU A 16 7.05 27.63 -63.88
CA LEU A 16 8.44 28.03 -64.27
C LEU A 16 9.53 28.42 -63.21
N LYS A 17 10.36 27.41 -62.88
CA LYS A 17 11.85 27.32 -62.92
C LYS A 17 12.78 28.49 -62.51
N SER A 18 13.62 28.23 -61.49
CA SER A 18 15.12 28.18 -61.56
C SER A 18 15.68 27.78 -60.17
N SER A 19 16.28 26.61 -59.90
CA SER A 19 17.56 26.01 -60.36
C SER A 19 18.85 26.69 -59.87
N VAL A 20 19.86 25.86 -59.52
CA VAL A 20 21.25 26.17 -59.07
C VAL A 20 21.36 26.54 -57.57
N THR A 21 22.15 25.87 -56.70
CA THR A 21 22.90 24.58 -56.74
C THR A 21 23.19 24.07 -55.30
N SER A 22 23.49 22.77 -55.13
CA SER A 22 24.24 22.23 -53.97
C SER A 22 25.77 22.28 -54.21
N PRO A 23 26.60 22.00 -53.20
CA PRO A 23 27.25 20.68 -53.23
C PRO A 23 27.25 19.95 -51.87
N GLN A 24 27.17 18.63 -51.95
CA GLN A 24 27.56 17.72 -50.86
C GLN A 24 29.08 17.63 -50.76
N THR A 25 29.60 17.31 -49.59
CA THR A 25 30.57 16.20 -49.44
C THR A 25 30.36 15.52 -48.09
N ASP A 26 30.45 14.20 -48.08
CA ASP A 26 30.26 13.34 -46.91
C ASP A 26 31.41 13.38 -45.89
N LEU A 27 31.13 12.66 -44.79
CA LEU A 27 32.02 11.70 -44.11
C LEU A 27 32.41 12.04 -42.66
N SER A 28 31.93 11.16 -41.77
CA SER A 28 32.55 10.71 -40.52
C SER A 28 33.29 11.72 -39.62
N SER A 29 32.72 11.95 -38.43
CA SER A 29 33.39 11.51 -37.19
C SER A 29 32.47 11.55 -35.98
N SER A 30 32.75 10.69 -35.02
CA SER A 30 32.03 10.56 -33.75
C SER A 30 32.27 11.75 -32.81
N THR A 31 31.25 12.21 -32.11
CA THR A 31 31.44 12.76 -30.76
C THR A 31 30.25 12.47 -29.85
N THR A 32 30.08 11.20 -29.49
CA THR A 32 29.29 10.83 -28.30
C THR A 32 29.93 11.45 -27.06
N ALA A 33 29.24 12.37 -26.39
CA ALA A 33 29.63 12.90 -25.09
C ALA A 33 29.47 11.82 -24.01
N SER A 34 30.42 10.89 -23.97
CA SER A 34 30.45 9.80 -23.00
C SER A 34 30.80 10.35 -21.62
N PHE A 35 29.83 10.34 -20.70
CA PHE A 35 30.12 10.46 -19.27
C PHE A 35 31.05 9.30 -18.87
N ARG A 36 32.34 9.60 -18.70
CA ARG A 36 33.33 8.61 -18.27
C ARG A 36 33.14 8.35 -16.79
N SER A 37 32.68 7.14 -16.45
CA SER A 37 32.91 6.57 -15.13
C SER A 37 34.42 6.40 -14.94
N SER A 38 34.96 6.90 -13.84
CA SER A 38 36.36 6.70 -13.46
C SER A 38 36.46 6.50 -11.94
N LEU A 39 36.36 5.24 -11.53
CA LEU A 39 36.79 4.77 -10.21
C LEU A 39 37.59 3.49 -10.39
N THR A 40 38.91 3.63 -10.36
CA THR A 40 39.86 2.55 -10.06
C THR A 40 40.56 2.92 -8.75
N PRO A 41 40.66 2.01 -7.78
CA PRO A 41 41.28 2.32 -6.50
C PRO A 41 42.81 2.31 -6.64
N ASP A 42 43.45 3.45 -6.41
CA ASP A 42 44.89 3.49 -6.12
C ASP A 42 45.12 3.70 -4.61
N SER A 43 46.17 3.08 -4.09
CA SER A 43 46.39 2.94 -2.65
C SER A 43 47.28 4.05 -2.08
N ARG A 44 46.99 4.43 -0.83
CA ARG A 44 47.86 5.23 0.07
C ARG A 44 48.08 6.70 -0.30
N ARG A 45 47.29 7.59 0.30
CA ARG A 45 47.83 8.54 1.30
C ARG A 45 46.77 9.08 2.25
N SER A 46 47.17 9.23 3.51
CA SER A 46 46.37 9.84 4.58
C SER A 46 46.59 11.35 4.64
N SER A 47 45.51 12.13 4.69
CA SER A 47 45.44 13.37 5.49
C SER A 47 44.01 13.93 5.55
N THR A 48 43.52 14.11 6.78
CA THR A 48 42.56 15.13 7.25
C THR A 48 41.50 15.69 6.27
N GLY A 49 40.22 15.41 6.53
CA GLY A 49 39.09 16.06 5.85
C GLY A 49 38.18 15.13 5.03
N GLY A 50 38.05 13.87 5.45
CA GLY A 50 37.14 12.93 4.79
C GLY A 50 35.70 13.46 4.76
N LYS A 51 35.09 13.46 3.56
CA LYS A 51 33.63 13.59 3.44
C LYS A 51 33.02 12.47 4.30
N LYS A 52 32.27 12.83 5.35
CA LYS A 52 31.50 11.85 6.12
C LYS A 52 30.62 11.09 5.13
N ASP A 53 30.62 9.77 5.22
CA ASP A 53 29.68 8.96 4.46
C ASP A 53 28.25 9.40 4.86
N PRO A 54 27.43 9.89 3.92
CA PRO A 54 26.08 10.35 4.23
C PRO A 54 25.18 9.23 4.78
N HIS A 55 25.52 7.96 4.55
CA HIS A 55 24.78 6.80 5.04
C HIS A 55 24.96 6.57 6.55
N VAL A 56 26.06 6.99 7.17
CA VAL A 56 26.28 6.85 8.63
C VAL A 56 26.00 8.12 9.43
N TRP A 57 25.63 9.23 8.77
CA TRP A 57 25.40 10.50 9.46
C TRP A 57 24.22 10.42 10.43
N GLY A 58 24.48 10.75 11.69
CA GLY A 58 23.45 10.79 12.74
C GLY A 58 23.02 9.41 13.25
N HIS A 59 23.82 8.37 13.02
CA HIS A 59 23.67 7.06 13.65
C HIS A 59 24.56 6.94 14.90
N SER A 60 24.26 5.98 15.77
CA SER A 60 25.06 5.69 16.95
C SER A 60 26.53 5.44 16.58
N GLY A 61 27.47 5.92 17.40
CA GLY A 61 28.91 5.90 17.11
C GLY A 61 29.44 6.97 16.14
N PHE A 62 28.58 7.67 15.38
CA PHE A 62 28.99 8.66 14.36
C PHE A 62 28.58 10.12 14.67
N LEU A 63 28.04 10.36 15.86
CA LEU A 63 27.55 11.66 16.32
C LEU A 63 28.71 12.65 16.58
N THR A 64 28.54 13.90 16.17
CA THR A 64 29.34 15.02 16.69
C THR A 64 28.95 15.36 18.13
N PRO A 65 29.78 16.07 18.90
CA PRO A 65 29.42 16.52 20.25
C PRO A 65 28.09 17.28 20.30
N LYS A 66 27.80 18.12 19.29
CA LYS A 66 26.53 18.85 19.18
C LYS A 66 25.33 17.93 18.96
N GLU A 67 25.49 16.88 18.15
CA GLU A 67 24.45 15.89 17.89
C GLU A 67 24.22 14.99 19.12
N SER A 68 25.28 14.64 19.86
CA SER A 68 25.17 13.97 21.17
C SER A 68 24.38 14.82 22.17
N THR A 69 24.71 16.11 22.32
CA THR A 69 23.95 17.03 23.20
C THR A 69 22.48 17.18 22.78
N ALA A 70 22.16 17.03 21.50
CA ALA A 70 20.77 17.03 21.03
C ALA A 70 20.05 15.73 21.40
N LEU A 71 20.73 14.59 21.34
CA LEU A 71 20.22 13.30 21.84
C LEU A 71 20.01 13.33 23.36
N ASP A 72 20.95 13.86 24.14
CA ASP A 72 20.80 14.01 25.60
C ASP A 72 19.57 14.84 25.98
N LYS A 73 19.32 15.94 25.27
CA LYS A 73 18.12 16.77 25.45
C LYS A 73 16.85 16.02 25.10
N LEU A 74 16.84 15.27 23.99
CA LEU A 74 15.67 14.49 23.58
C LEU A 74 15.39 13.35 24.56
N ARG A 75 16.41 12.65 25.08
CA ARG A 75 16.28 11.63 26.14
C ARG A 75 15.54 12.19 27.36
N LEU A 76 15.97 13.36 27.85
CA LEU A 76 15.34 14.02 28.99
C LEU A 76 13.89 14.43 28.70
N HIS A 77 13.63 15.00 27.51
CA HIS A 77 12.29 15.38 27.09
C HIS A 77 11.37 14.16 27.00
N VAL A 78 11.73 13.13 26.22
CA VAL A 78 10.92 11.92 26.03
C VAL A 78 10.66 11.19 27.35
N SER A 79 11.64 11.14 28.26
CA SER A 79 11.47 10.55 29.59
C SER A 79 10.46 11.32 30.46
N SER A 80 10.28 12.62 30.23
CA SER A 80 9.29 13.46 30.92
C SER A 80 7.88 13.38 30.31
N LEU A 81 7.74 12.89 29.08
CA LEU A 81 6.44 12.78 28.40
C LEU A 81 5.58 11.65 28.97
N PRO A 82 4.23 11.73 28.87
CA PRO A 82 3.34 10.63 29.22
C PRO A 82 3.63 9.35 28.41
N LYS A 83 3.33 8.18 28.97
CA LYS A 83 3.63 6.88 28.34
C LYS A 83 3.07 6.73 26.91
N SER A 84 1.91 7.32 26.61
CA SER A 84 1.31 7.31 25.27
C SER A 84 2.15 8.04 24.21
N TYR A 85 2.87 9.10 24.59
CA TYR A 85 3.83 9.80 23.74
C TYR A 85 5.16 9.04 23.67
N GLN A 86 5.61 8.42 24.77
CA GLN A 86 6.78 7.53 24.74
C GLN A 86 6.57 6.38 23.73
N SER A 87 5.42 5.70 23.75
CA SER A 87 5.09 4.66 22.77
C SER A 87 5.00 5.18 21.32
N THR A 88 4.70 6.47 21.12
CA THR A 88 4.76 7.10 19.79
C THR A 88 6.20 7.18 19.29
N VAL A 89 7.14 7.59 20.16
CA VAL A 89 8.56 7.64 19.83
C VAL A 89 9.09 6.23 19.55
N PHE A 90 8.96 5.32 20.53
CA PHE A 90 9.54 3.97 20.56
C PHE A 90 8.73 2.92 19.78
N THR A 91 8.28 3.28 18.58
CA THR A 91 7.37 2.49 17.73
C THR A 91 7.87 1.05 17.45
N PHE A 92 9.17 0.85 17.21
CA PHE A 92 9.73 -0.47 16.83
C PHE A 92 10.53 -1.13 17.96
N ARG A 93 10.31 -0.74 19.23
CA ARG A 93 10.99 -1.37 20.37
C ARG A 93 10.71 -2.88 20.44
N ASP A 94 9.52 -3.32 20.05
CA ASP A 94 9.15 -4.74 20.02
C ASP A 94 9.84 -5.50 18.88
N ALA A 95 10.33 -4.81 17.83
CA ALA A 95 11.30 -5.35 16.88
C ALA A 95 12.75 -5.35 17.41
N GLY A 96 12.92 -5.01 18.70
CA GLY A 96 14.21 -4.87 19.36
C GLY A 96 14.97 -3.60 18.98
N GLU A 97 14.32 -2.54 18.51
CA GLU A 97 14.98 -1.25 18.30
C GLU A 97 15.50 -0.67 19.62
N GLU A 98 16.78 -0.28 19.64
CA GLU A 98 17.40 0.38 20.80
C GLU A 98 16.88 1.83 20.93
N ASP A 99 16.58 2.26 22.15
CA ASP A 99 15.94 3.56 22.43
C ASP A 99 16.70 4.76 21.82
N ASP A 100 18.02 4.70 21.78
CA ASP A 100 18.86 5.72 21.16
C ASP A 100 18.76 5.74 19.63
N ASP A 101 18.80 4.57 18.98
CA ASP A 101 18.68 4.49 17.51
C ASP A 101 17.30 4.97 17.05
N CYS A 102 16.27 4.64 17.83
CA CYS A 102 14.93 5.20 17.70
C CYS A 102 14.96 6.74 17.79
N MET A 103 15.42 7.32 18.91
CA MET A 103 15.48 8.79 19.08
C MET A 103 16.34 9.47 18.01
N LEU A 104 17.37 8.80 17.50
CA LEU A 104 18.20 9.27 16.41
C LEU A 104 17.46 9.30 15.06
N ARG A 105 16.49 8.41 14.78
CA ARG A 105 15.60 8.56 13.61
C ARG A 105 14.83 9.88 13.65
N TRP A 106 14.21 10.21 14.80
CA TRP A 106 13.50 11.47 14.99
C TRP A 106 14.43 12.69 14.81
N LEU A 107 15.62 12.66 15.42
CA LEU A 107 16.62 13.72 15.27
C LEU A 107 17.12 13.89 13.83
N ARG A 108 17.43 12.79 13.11
CA ARG A 108 17.82 12.82 11.70
C ARG A 108 16.72 13.44 10.83
N ALA A 109 15.45 13.07 11.04
CA ALA A 109 14.29 13.60 10.33
C ALA A 109 14.07 15.12 10.53
N ARG A 110 14.66 15.72 11.56
CA ARG A 110 14.59 17.16 11.87
C ARG A 110 15.96 17.83 12.00
N ARG A 111 17.00 17.22 11.41
CA ARG A 111 18.39 17.76 11.35
C ARG A 111 18.96 18.16 12.72
N PHE A 112 18.70 17.34 13.73
CA PHE A 112 19.13 17.50 15.13
C PHE A 112 18.65 18.80 15.81
N LYS A 113 17.56 19.39 15.33
CA LYS A 113 16.86 20.46 16.02
C LYS A 113 15.81 19.87 16.96
N VAL A 114 16.08 19.91 18.26
CA VAL A 114 15.21 19.26 19.26
C VAL A 114 13.79 19.83 19.26
N LYS A 115 13.59 21.15 19.16
CA LYS A 115 12.25 21.75 19.10
C LYS A 115 11.41 21.26 17.91
N ASP A 116 12.00 21.22 16.71
CA ASP A 116 11.34 20.69 15.52
C ASP A 116 11.00 19.17 15.66
N VAL A 117 11.66 18.44 16.59
CA VAL A 117 11.30 17.06 16.97
C VAL A 117 10.15 17.03 17.99
N GLU A 118 10.15 17.91 18.99
CA GLU A 118 9.04 18.04 19.96
C GLU A 118 7.71 18.28 19.23
N GLU A 119 7.67 19.23 18.29
CA GLU A 119 6.50 19.49 17.42
C GLU A 119 6.10 18.28 16.55
N MET A 120 7.09 17.48 16.14
CA MET A 120 6.89 16.28 15.31
C MET A 120 6.30 15.13 16.11
N ILE A 121 6.74 14.91 17.36
CA ILE A 121 6.19 13.89 18.27
C ILE A 121 4.72 14.21 18.54
N GLU A 122 4.38 15.49 18.77
CA GLU A 122 3.02 15.92 19.07
C GLU A 122 2.07 15.74 17.88
N SER A 123 2.58 15.99 16.67
CA SER A 123 1.88 15.74 15.40
C SER A 123 1.67 14.23 15.18
N ALA A 124 2.72 13.43 15.35
CA ALA A 124 2.68 11.98 15.20
C ALA A 124 1.75 11.31 16.23
N HIS A 125 1.79 11.77 17.48
CA HIS A 125 0.93 11.25 18.53
C HIS A 125 -0.55 11.59 18.27
N SER A 126 -0.82 12.77 17.74
CA SER A 126 -2.17 13.17 17.32
C SER A 126 -2.68 12.32 16.15
N LEU A 127 -1.85 12.05 15.15
CA LEU A 127 -2.17 11.13 14.04
C LEU A 127 -2.41 9.70 14.54
N ARG A 128 -1.57 9.19 15.45
CA ARG A 128 -1.75 7.86 16.07
C ARG A 128 -3.04 7.73 16.85
N ARG A 129 -3.45 8.74 17.62
CA ARG A 129 -4.76 8.75 18.32
C ARG A 129 -5.95 8.80 17.36
N ALA A 130 -5.75 9.34 16.15
CA ALA A 130 -6.72 9.36 15.07
C ALA A 130 -6.50 8.22 14.05
N LYS A 131 -5.73 7.17 14.39
CA LYS A 131 -5.57 5.98 13.52
C LYS A 131 -6.96 5.38 13.26
N PRO A 132 -7.38 5.23 11.99
CA PRO A 132 -8.58 4.48 11.66
C PRO A 132 -8.43 3.00 12.04
N PRO A 133 -9.53 2.30 12.34
CA PRO A 133 -9.48 0.86 12.60
C PRO A 133 -8.92 0.10 11.39
N PRO A 134 -8.30 -1.08 11.60
CA PRO A 134 -7.98 -1.98 10.51
C PRO A 134 -9.24 -2.30 9.68
N PRO A 135 -9.12 -2.46 8.35
CA PRO A 135 -10.27 -2.80 7.51
C PRO A 135 -10.84 -4.17 7.93
N GLN A 136 -12.18 -4.31 7.81
CA GLN A 136 -12.84 -5.60 8.03
C GLN A 136 -12.51 -6.60 6.91
N THR A 137 -12.25 -6.10 5.70
CA THR A 137 -11.84 -6.88 4.53
C THR A 137 -10.49 -7.57 4.76
N PRO A 138 -10.41 -8.92 4.71
CA PRO A 138 -9.16 -9.67 4.85
C PRO A 138 -8.01 -9.17 3.97
N VAL A 139 -6.80 -9.10 4.55
CA VAL A 139 -5.58 -8.63 3.85
C VAL A 139 -5.27 -9.45 2.59
N SER A 140 -5.61 -10.74 2.56
CA SER A 140 -5.45 -11.63 1.40
C SER A 140 -6.29 -11.20 0.19
N ILE A 141 -7.47 -10.60 0.41
CA ILE A 141 -8.29 -9.98 -0.65
C ILE A 141 -7.63 -8.68 -1.12
N ILE A 142 -7.22 -7.83 -0.17
CA ILE A 142 -6.60 -6.53 -0.45
C ILE A 142 -5.32 -6.71 -1.27
N GLN A 143 -4.47 -7.68 -0.92
CA GLN A 143 -3.23 -8.00 -1.65
C GLN A 143 -3.48 -8.57 -3.04
N LYS A 144 -4.56 -9.33 -3.27
CA LYS A 144 -4.95 -9.77 -4.61
C LYS A 144 -5.40 -8.61 -5.50
N LEU A 145 -6.10 -7.64 -4.93
CA LEU A 145 -6.56 -6.44 -5.62
C LEU A 145 -5.47 -5.36 -5.78
N ASN A 146 -4.48 -5.34 -4.90
CA ASN A 146 -3.40 -4.36 -4.85
C ASN A 146 -2.10 -5.08 -4.40
N PRO A 147 -1.33 -5.67 -5.33
CA PRO A 147 -0.19 -6.51 -4.96
C PRO A 147 0.91 -5.73 -4.24
N GLN A 148 0.96 -5.91 -2.92
CA GLN A 148 1.92 -5.30 -2.00
C GLN A 148 2.34 -6.33 -0.95
N TYR A 149 3.65 -6.58 -0.83
CA TYR A 149 4.18 -7.64 0.01
C TYR A 149 5.66 -7.40 0.33
N TYR A 150 6.15 -8.03 1.41
CA TYR A 150 7.58 -8.12 1.69
C TYR A 150 8.16 -9.38 1.05
N LEU A 151 9.39 -9.31 0.54
CA LEU A 151 10.07 -10.45 -0.06
C LEU A 151 11.59 -10.36 0.12
N GLY A 152 12.09 -11.05 1.15
CA GLY A 152 13.54 -11.18 1.38
C GLY A 152 14.20 -9.91 1.91
N HIS A 153 15.53 -9.95 1.98
CA HIS A 153 16.37 -8.94 2.62
C HIS A 153 17.50 -8.50 1.69
N THR A 154 17.91 -7.24 1.79
CA THR A 154 19.14 -6.76 1.17
C THR A 154 20.38 -7.39 1.81
N LYS A 155 21.55 -7.25 1.15
CA LYS A 155 22.85 -7.70 1.67
C LYS A 155 23.22 -7.05 3.02
N CYS A 156 22.69 -5.86 3.31
CA CYS A 156 22.83 -5.16 4.59
C CYS A 156 21.67 -5.41 5.58
N GLY A 157 20.76 -6.34 5.26
CA GLY A 157 19.71 -6.83 6.15
C GLY A 157 18.41 -6.04 6.13
N HIS A 158 18.26 -5.03 5.28
CA HIS A 158 17.02 -4.26 5.17
C HIS A 158 15.93 -5.16 4.55
N PRO A 159 14.72 -5.27 5.12
CA PRO A 159 13.63 -5.99 4.49
C PRO A 159 13.21 -5.27 3.20
N ILE A 160 12.74 -6.04 2.22
CA ILE A 160 12.39 -5.53 0.89
C ILE A 160 10.88 -5.48 0.75
N PHE A 161 10.32 -4.27 0.69
CA PHE A 161 8.91 -4.06 0.38
C PHE A 161 8.70 -3.88 -1.12
N ILE A 162 7.82 -4.68 -1.71
CA ILE A 162 7.48 -4.66 -3.12
C ILE A 162 6.02 -4.23 -3.28
N SER A 163 5.77 -3.21 -4.10
CA SER A 163 4.43 -2.73 -4.46
C SER A 163 4.28 -2.67 -5.98
N LYS A 164 3.14 -3.13 -6.51
CA LYS A 164 2.85 -3.13 -7.97
C LYS A 164 1.61 -2.29 -8.33
N PRO A 165 1.65 -0.94 -8.23
CA PRO A 165 0.48 -0.10 -8.54
C PRO A 165 -0.11 -0.31 -9.94
N GLY A 166 0.74 -0.67 -10.92
CA GLY A 166 0.30 -1.00 -12.29
C GLY A 166 -0.49 -2.31 -12.44
N LYS A 167 -0.64 -3.08 -11.36
CA LYS A 167 -1.45 -4.31 -11.27
C LYS A 167 -2.68 -4.16 -10.37
N ALA A 168 -2.91 -3.00 -9.77
CA ALA A 168 -4.02 -2.80 -8.84
C ALA A 168 -5.37 -2.67 -9.55
N ASP A 169 -6.35 -3.52 -9.20
CA ASP A 169 -7.76 -3.33 -9.57
C ASP A 169 -8.40 -2.31 -8.61
N VAL A 170 -8.25 -1.03 -8.97
CA VAL A 170 -8.80 0.10 -8.21
C VAL A 170 -10.32 0.01 -8.05
N TYR A 171 -11.04 -0.54 -9.04
CA TYR A 171 -12.49 -0.67 -8.94
C TYR A 171 -12.88 -1.77 -7.96
N GLY A 172 -12.14 -2.88 -7.94
CA GLY A 172 -12.31 -3.95 -6.94
C GLY A 172 -11.99 -3.49 -5.52
N LEU A 173 -10.92 -2.70 -5.33
CA LEU A 173 -10.62 -2.07 -4.03
C LEU A 173 -11.77 -1.16 -3.57
N GLU A 174 -12.29 -0.32 -4.46
CA GLU A 174 -13.43 0.56 -4.15
C GLU A 174 -14.74 -0.22 -3.87
N CYS A 175 -14.83 -1.53 -4.14
CA CYS A 175 -15.97 -2.37 -3.71
C CYS A 175 -15.88 -2.79 -2.22
N CYS A 176 -14.67 -2.90 -1.65
CA CYS A 176 -14.43 -3.48 -0.32
C CYS A 176 -13.60 -2.58 0.62
N LEU A 177 -13.20 -1.38 0.19
CA LEU A 177 -12.48 -0.38 0.98
C LEU A 177 -12.97 1.03 0.65
N ASN A 178 -13.01 1.88 1.68
CA ASN A 178 -13.09 3.33 1.59
C ASN A 178 -11.70 3.94 1.94
N MET A 179 -11.55 5.27 1.90
CA MET A 179 -10.28 5.93 2.27
C MET A 179 -9.81 5.52 3.69
N GLU A 180 -10.75 5.43 4.63
CA GLU A 180 -10.50 5.01 6.01
C GLU A 180 -9.88 3.60 6.06
N GLY A 181 -10.45 2.62 5.36
CA GLY A 181 -9.93 1.26 5.26
C GLY A 181 -8.58 1.17 4.53
N VAL A 182 -8.33 2.01 3.51
CA VAL A 182 -7.00 2.08 2.86
C VAL A 182 -5.95 2.62 3.83
N MET A 183 -6.27 3.63 4.63
CA MET A 183 -5.36 4.15 5.66
C MET A 183 -5.20 3.15 6.83
N GLY A 184 -6.28 2.48 7.26
CA GLY A 184 -6.23 1.44 8.29
C GLY A 184 -5.33 0.28 7.89
N ASN A 185 -5.42 -0.16 6.63
CA ASN A 185 -4.51 -1.17 6.06
C ASN A 185 -3.05 -0.70 6.04
N HIS A 186 -2.80 0.58 5.70
CA HIS A 186 -1.45 1.15 5.71
C HIS A 186 -0.86 1.19 7.13
N TRP A 187 -1.66 1.60 8.11
CA TRP A 187 -1.26 1.56 9.51
C TRP A 187 -0.95 0.13 9.98
N GLU A 188 -1.78 -0.86 9.65
CA GLU A 188 -1.53 -2.25 10.05
C GLU A 188 -0.25 -2.83 9.39
N ALA A 189 -0.04 -2.52 8.11
CA ALA A 189 1.18 -2.89 7.39
C ALA A 189 2.45 -2.26 8.00
N MET A 190 2.33 -1.09 8.65
CA MET A 190 3.45 -0.40 9.32
C MET A 190 3.63 -0.78 10.79
N GLU A 191 2.56 -1.16 11.51
CA GLU A 191 2.64 -1.51 12.95
C GLU A 191 2.88 -3.00 13.19
N GLU A 192 2.24 -3.89 12.43
CA GLU A 192 2.40 -5.33 12.59
C GLU A 192 3.34 -5.88 11.50
N GLY A 193 2.98 -5.70 10.23
CA GLY A 193 3.70 -6.26 9.09
C GLY A 193 5.18 -5.85 9.05
N TYR A 194 5.45 -4.55 9.11
CA TYR A 194 6.81 -4.04 9.07
C TYR A 194 7.62 -4.41 10.33
N THR A 195 7.02 -4.34 11.52
CA THR A 195 7.65 -4.77 12.78
C THR A 195 8.07 -6.24 12.74
N HIS A 196 7.24 -7.11 12.16
CA HIS A 196 7.55 -8.53 11.97
C HIS A 196 8.73 -8.75 10.99
N GLU A 197 8.80 -7.99 9.90
CA GLU A 197 9.94 -8.07 8.97
C GLU A 197 11.23 -7.47 9.55
N LEU A 198 11.14 -6.43 10.39
CA LEU A 198 12.28 -5.90 11.16
C LEU A 198 12.83 -6.95 12.16
N LEU A 199 11.96 -7.76 12.77
CA LEU A 199 12.40 -8.90 13.59
C LEU A 199 13.16 -9.94 12.78
N LYS A 200 12.62 -10.39 11.63
CA LYS A 200 13.31 -11.31 10.71
C LYS A 200 14.68 -10.76 10.29
N SER A 201 14.71 -9.48 9.93
CA SER A 201 15.92 -8.74 9.55
C SER A 201 16.97 -8.80 10.65
N LYS A 202 16.59 -8.49 11.90
CA LYS A 202 17.50 -8.49 13.06
C LYS A 202 18.02 -9.89 13.43
N ILE A 203 17.18 -10.92 13.29
CA ILE A 203 17.56 -12.32 13.55
C ILE A 203 18.57 -12.80 12.50
N LYS A 204 18.31 -12.52 11.21
CA LYS A 204 19.11 -13.00 10.08
C LYS A 204 20.40 -12.19 9.87
N HIS A 205 20.37 -10.88 10.13
CA HIS A 205 21.47 -9.96 9.91
C HIS A 205 21.80 -9.20 11.19
N SER A 206 22.66 -9.77 12.05
CA SER A 206 23.02 -9.18 13.36
C SER A 206 23.68 -7.78 13.31
N ALA A 207 24.14 -7.35 12.13
CA ALA A 207 24.66 -6.00 11.89
C ALA A 207 23.59 -4.97 11.49
N PHE A 208 22.34 -5.39 11.24
CA PHE A 208 21.23 -4.52 10.90
C PHE A 208 20.80 -3.71 12.13
N LYS A 209 20.96 -2.38 12.06
CA LYS A 209 20.71 -1.44 13.16
C LYS A 209 20.04 -0.13 12.77
N ASP A 210 19.74 0.10 11.49
CA ASP A 210 19.09 1.35 11.05
C ASP A 210 17.55 1.26 10.97
N TYR A 211 17.00 0.05 11.14
CA TYR A 211 15.57 -0.25 11.13
C TYR A 211 14.85 0.30 9.90
N SER A 212 15.53 0.23 8.75
CA SER A 212 15.06 0.79 7.49
C SER A 212 14.82 -0.26 6.40
N CYS A 213 13.92 0.07 5.47
CA CYS A 213 13.37 -0.79 4.41
C CYS A 213 13.91 -0.39 3.02
N LEU A 214 14.06 -1.36 2.11
CA LEU A 214 14.21 -1.10 0.68
C LEU A 214 12.83 -1.18 0.01
N CYS A 215 12.36 -0.07 -0.56
CA CYS A 215 11.07 -0.03 -1.26
C CYS A 215 11.26 -0.19 -2.78
N VAL A 216 10.61 -1.19 -3.39
CA VAL A 216 10.57 -1.40 -4.84
C VAL A 216 9.14 -1.17 -5.31
N LEU A 217 8.93 -0.11 -6.09
CA LEU A 217 7.63 0.20 -6.70
C LEU A 217 7.71 -0.15 -8.19
N ASP A 218 7.04 -1.24 -8.57
CA ASP A 218 6.91 -1.64 -9.97
C ASP A 218 5.70 -0.95 -10.62
N LEU A 219 6.01 0.07 -11.41
CA LEU A 219 5.03 0.92 -12.08
C LEU A 219 4.66 0.36 -13.47
N HIS A 220 5.16 -0.83 -13.85
CA HIS A 220 4.79 -1.49 -15.09
C HIS A 220 3.28 -1.80 -15.14
N GLY A 221 2.61 -1.34 -16.21
CA GLY A 221 1.15 -1.46 -16.38
C GLY A 221 0.33 -0.30 -15.81
N LEU A 222 0.96 0.61 -15.05
CA LEU A 222 0.31 1.82 -14.53
C LEU A 222 -0.13 2.70 -15.70
N ASN A 223 -1.40 3.09 -15.70
CA ASN A 223 -2.00 3.85 -16.79
C ASN A 223 -2.52 5.22 -16.31
N SER A 224 -2.86 6.10 -17.27
CA SER A 224 -3.26 7.48 -16.97
C SER A 224 -4.59 7.61 -16.22
N SER A 225 -5.50 6.63 -16.26
CA SER A 225 -6.75 6.73 -15.50
C SER A 225 -6.53 6.52 -14.00
N GLN A 226 -5.50 5.75 -13.62
CA GLN A 226 -5.07 5.58 -12.23
C GLN A 226 -4.32 6.81 -11.68
N LEU A 227 -3.66 7.60 -12.54
CA LEU A 227 -2.90 8.80 -12.17
C LEU A 227 -3.81 10.03 -11.93
N ASN A 228 -4.76 9.88 -11.01
CA ASN A 228 -5.83 10.85 -10.74
C ASN A 228 -5.74 11.46 -9.32
N LYS A 229 -6.69 12.33 -8.97
CA LYS A 229 -6.75 13.00 -7.66
C LYS A 229 -6.92 12.04 -6.47
N LYS A 230 -7.68 10.94 -6.62
CA LYS A 230 -7.87 9.92 -5.56
C LYS A 230 -6.54 9.24 -5.23
N MET A 231 -5.79 8.80 -6.25
CA MET A 231 -4.46 8.22 -6.06
C MET A 231 -3.48 9.23 -5.43
N LEU A 232 -3.55 10.50 -5.81
CA LEU A 232 -2.73 11.54 -5.18
C LEU A 232 -3.10 11.78 -3.71
N ARG A 233 -4.39 11.71 -3.35
CA ARG A 233 -4.88 11.76 -1.96
C ARG A 233 -4.32 10.59 -1.16
N VAL A 234 -4.46 9.34 -1.64
CA VAL A 234 -3.89 8.15 -0.98
C VAL A 234 -2.39 8.29 -0.73
N VAL A 235 -1.59 8.59 -1.77
CA VAL A 235 -0.13 8.73 -1.64
C VAL A 235 0.25 9.87 -0.68
N LYS A 236 -0.52 10.96 -0.65
CA LYS A 236 -0.27 12.10 0.24
C LYS A 236 -0.58 11.75 1.70
N GLU A 237 -1.66 11.05 1.99
CA GLU A 237 -2.01 10.65 3.35
C GLU A 237 -1.06 9.56 3.89
N GLN A 238 -0.68 8.56 3.06
CA GLN A 238 0.36 7.59 3.41
C GLN A 238 1.69 8.30 3.71
N ALA A 239 2.15 9.18 2.82
CA ALA A 239 3.36 9.97 3.06
C ALA A 239 3.25 10.88 4.29
N ASN A 240 2.05 11.35 4.64
CA ASN A 240 1.85 12.14 5.87
C ASN A 240 2.02 11.26 7.12
N ILE A 241 1.47 10.05 7.12
CA ILE A 241 1.67 9.05 8.18
C ILE A 241 3.17 8.69 8.28
N ASP A 242 3.80 8.30 7.18
CA ASP A 242 5.20 7.83 7.15
C ASP A 242 6.17 8.91 7.63
N ASN A 243 6.07 10.14 7.11
CA ASN A 243 7.01 11.21 7.44
C ASN A 243 6.83 11.80 8.87
N HIS A 244 5.74 11.45 9.58
CA HIS A 244 5.50 11.89 10.96
C HIS A 244 5.66 10.75 11.97
N CYS A 245 5.02 9.61 11.74
CA CYS A 245 4.93 8.49 12.67
C CYS A 245 6.08 7.49 12.52
N TYR A 246 6.69 7.42 11.33
CA TYR A 246 7.73 6.46 10.98
C TYR A 246 8.98 7.14 10.39
N PRO A 247 9.59 8.13 11.07
CA PRO A 247 10.74 8.86 10.53
C PRO A 247 11.92 7.93 10.20
N GLU A 248 12.59 8.24 9.10
CA GLU A 248 13.86 7.63 8.64
C GLU A 248 13.84 6.10 8.39
N THR A 249 12.67 5.48 8.28
CA THR A 249 12.52 4.03 8.00
C THR A 249 12.68 3.64 6.53
N MET A 250 12.80 4.58 5.60
CA MET A 250 13.08 4.28 4.19
C MET A 250 14.59 4.41 3.92
N SER A 251 15.25 3.34 3.48
CA SER A 251 16.67 3.38 3.08
C SER A 251 16.84 3.95 1.66
N LEU A 252 16.12 3.33 0.72
CA LEU A 252 16.12 3.62 -0.70
C LEU A 252 14.73 3.26 -1.27
N MET A 253 14.30 3.98 -2.30
CA MET A 253 13.11 3.65 -3.09
C MET A 253 13.49 3.55 -4.57
N ILE A 254 13.26 2.38 -5.16
CA ILE A 254 13.50 2.09 -6.58
C ILE A 254 12.15 2.10 -7.31
N LEU A 255 11.98 3.04 -8.25
CA LEU A 255 10.81 3.10 -9.14
C LEU A 255 11.14 2.40 -10.46
N LEU A 256 10.54 1.25 -10.72
CA LEU A 256 10.75 0.46 -11.93
C LEU A 256 9.69 0.77 -12.99
N SER A 257 10.12 0.92 -14.24
CA SER A 257 9.26 0.98 -15.43
C SER A 257 8.11 2.03 -15.40
N PRO A 258 8.29 3.26 -14.88
CA PRO A 258 7.23 4.28 -14.91
C PRO A 258 6.74 4.59 -16.33
N PRO A 259 5.41 4.71 -16.55
CA PRO A 259 4.89 5.20 -17.82
C PRO A 259 5.30 6.67 -18.03
N PRO A 260 5.42 7.16 -19.28
CA PRO A 260 5.80 8.57 -19.54
C PRO A 260 4.90 9.61 -18.84
N THR A 261 3.61 9.30 -18.69
CA THR A 261 2.61 10.12 -17.99
C THR A 261 2.91 10.29 -16.49
N PHE A 262 3.66 9.37 -15.87
CA PHE A 262 4.05 9.44 -14.46
C PHE A 262 4.93 10.67 -14.16
N ALA A 263 5.65 11.24 -15.14
CA ALA A 263 6.53 12.39 -14.93
C ALA A 263 5.79 13.61 -14.35
N ILE A 264 4.53 13.85 -14.74
CA ILE A 264 3.70 14.93 -14.19
C ILE A 264 3.27 14.59 -12.76
N PHE A 265 2.81 13.36 -12.54
CA PHE A 265 2.36 12.89 -11.22
C PHE A 265 3.50 12.91 -10.18
N TYR A 266 4.70 12.48 -10.57
CA TYR A 266 5.90 12.50 -9.74
C TYR A 266 6.33 13.91 -9.34
N ARG A 267 6.11 14.93 -10.20
CA ARG A 267 6.34 16.34 -9.83
C ARG A 267 5.40 16.80 -8.71
N LEU A 268 4.16 16.32 -8.69
CA LEU A 268 3.20 16.61 -7.62
C LEU A 268 3.61 15.91 -6.31
N ILE A 269 3.96 14.62 -6.37
CA ILE A 269 4.47 13.87 -5.20
C ILE A 269 5.68 14.57 -4.58
N ARG A 270 6.68 14.93 -5.40
CA ARG A 270 7.90 15.61 -4.94
C ARG A 270 7.67 16.97 -4.29
N ALA A 271 6.52 17.61 -4.50
CA ALA A 271 6.21 18.90 -3.91
C ALA A 271 5.87 18.81 -2.40
N PHE A 272 5.43 17.65 -1.91
CA PHE A 272 5.09 17.44 -0.50
C PHE A 272 6.00 16.44 0.25
N LEU A 273 6.87 15.71 -0.46
CA LEU A 273 7.87 14.85 0.19
C LEU A 273 9.06 15.66 0.75
N PRO A 274 9.59 15.31 1.94
CA PRO A 274 10.82 15.90 2.45
C PRO A 274 12.00 15.70 1.49
N SER A 275 12.88 16.72 1.39
CA SER A 275 14.06 16.68 0.52
C SER A 275 14.94 15.43 0.69
N ARG A 276 15.04 14.91 1.93
CA ARG A 276 15.81 13.70 2.27
C ARG A 276 15.14 12.41 1.77
N THR A 277 13.81 12.35 1.80
CA THR A 277 13.01 11.28 1.18
C THR A 277 13.20 11.31 -0.33
N VAL A 278 13.10 12.49 -0.96
CA VAL A 278 13.30 12.66 -2.42
C VAL A 278 14.72 12.26 -2.86
N SER A 279 15.76 12.54 -2.07
CA SER A 279 17.14 12.12 -2.41
C SER A 279 17.38 10.60 -2.33
N LYS A 280 16.46 9.84 -1.74
CA LYS A 280 16.50 8.37 -1.65
C LYS A 280 15.68 7.69 -2.77
N ILE A 281 15.11 8.44 -3.72
CA ILE A 281 14.31 7.88 -4.82
C ILE A 281 15.16 7.75 -6.10
N GLU A 282 15.41 6.53 -6.53
CA GLU A 282 16.02 6.20 -7.82
C GLU A 282 14.92 5.78 -8.83
N LEU A 283 14.92 6.36 -10.03
CA LEU A 283 13.89 6.11 -11.06
C LEU A 283 14.50 5.47 -12.31
N TYR A 284 14.00 4.29 -12.67
CA TYR A 284 14.50 3.47 -13.77
C TYR A 284 13.43 3.22 -14.84
N ALA A 285 13.37 4.09 -15.85
CA ALA A 285 12.50 3.92 -17.01
C ALA A 285 12.84 2.66 -17.84
N ASN A 286 14.11 2.25 -17.87
CA ASN A 286 14.54 0.97 -18.42
C ASN A 286 14.59 -0.08 -17.30
N ARG A 287 13.71 -1.09 -17.35
CA ARG A 287 13.59 -2.15 -16.33
C ARG A 287 14.93 -2.84 -16.04
N SER A 288 15.68 -3.23 -17.07
CA SER A 288 16.95 -3.95 -16.92
C SER A 288 17.99 -3.17 -16.11
N LYS A 289 18.05 -1.83 -16.26
CA LYS A 289 18.93 -0.99 -15.41
C LYS A 289 18.50 -1.00 -13.94
N GLY A 290 17.20 -0.98 -13.66
CA GLY A 290 16.67 -1.04 -12.30
C GLY A 290 16.83 -2.43 -11.66
N LEU A 291 16.66 -3.51 -12.43
CA LEU A 291 16.94 -4.87 -11.94
C LEU A 291 18.43 -5.08 -11.67
N LYS A 292 19.32 -4.56 -12.53
CA LYS A 292 20.76 -4.55 -12.24
C LYS A 292 21.07 -3.81 -10.94
N ARG A 293 20.44 -2.64 -10.72
CA ARG A 293 20.60 -1.90 -9.47
C ARG A 293 20.14 -2.72 -8.26
N LEU A 294 19.05 -3.48 -8.42
CA LEU A 294 18.53 -4.33 -7.37
C LEU A 294 19.50 -5.49 -7.04
N SER A 295 20.10 -6.15 -8.04
CA SER A 295 21.09 -7.23 -7.82
C SER A 295 22.43 -6.74 -7.24
N GLU A 296 22.76 -5.45 -7.35
CA GLU A 296 23.87 -4.86 -6.58
C GLU A 296 23.58 -4.89 -5.07
N LEU A 297 22.32 -4.64 -4.67
CA LEU A 297 21.87 -4.47 -3.28
C LEU A 297 21.37 -5.75 -2.61
N VAL A 298 20.93 -6.74 -3.38
CA VAL A 298 20.22 -7.93 -2.93
C VAL A 298 20.82 -9.19 -3.56
N ASP A 299 20.89 -10.29 -2.83
CA ASP A 299 21.32 -11.60 -3.35
C ASP A 299 20.17 -12.27 -4.12
N GLU A 300 20.48 -13.15 -5.08
CA GLU A 300 19.47 -13.71 -5.99
C GLU A 300 18.45 -14.58 -5.24
N GLU A 301 18.87 -15.25 -4.16
CA GLU A 301 18.07 -16.11 -3.30
C GLU A 301 17.03 -15.35 -2.45
N GLU A 302 17.10 -14.02 -2.38
CA GLU A 302 16.14 -13.18 -1.65
C GLU A 302 15.04 -12.59 -2.56
N LEU A 303 15.21 -12.65 -3.89
CA LEU A 303 14.29 -12.06 -4.87
C LEU A 303 13.58 -13.11 -5.72
N SER A 304 12.37 -12.82 -6.19
CA SER A 304 11.71 -13.67 -7.17
C SER A 304 12.27 -13.49 -8.58
N VAL A 305 12.02 -14.48 -9.44
CA VAL A 305 12.44 -14.51 -10.86
C VAL A 305 12.02 -13.25 -11.64
N GLU A 306 10.87 -12.66 -11.32
CA GLU A 306 10.36 -11.41 -11.92
C GLU A 306 11.25 -10.16 -11.67
N TYR A 307 12.06 -10.24 -10.61
CA TYR A 307 13.03 -9.22 -10.20
C TYR A 307 14.50 -9.66 -10.37
N GLY A 308 14.72 -10.81 -11.01
CA GLY A 308 16.05 -11.33 -11.35
C GLY A 308 16.69 -12.22 -10.28
N GLY A 309 15.90 -12.79 -9.37
CA GLY A 309 16.37 -13.78 -8.39
C GLY A 309 15.83 -15.20 -8.62
N THR A 310 15.98 -16.04 -7.59
CA THR A 310 15.64 -17.47 -7.59
C THR A 310 14.61 -17.86 -6.52
N LYS A 311 14.19 -16.92 -5.66
CA LYS A 311 13.24 -17.17 -4.57
C LYS A 311 11.85 -17.52 -5.10
N GLU A 312 11.36 -18.70 -4.72
CA GLU A 312 9.96 -19.10 -4.95
C GLU A 312 9.01 -18.31 -4.02
N ALA A 313 7.76 -18.13 -4.45
CA ALA A 313 6.76 -17.50 -3.60
C ALA A 313 6.31 -18.47 -2.50
N GLU A 314 6.44 -18.06 -1.24
CA GLU A 314 5.87 -18.78 -0.09
C GLU A 314 4.34 -18.71 -0.17
N ILE A 315 3.70 -19.75 -0.71
CA ILE A 315 2.24 -19.89 -0.75
C ILE A 315 1.80 -20.61 0.53
N SER A 316 1.17 -19.89 1.45
CA SER A 316 0.48 -20.48 2.60
C SER A 316 -0.75 -21.25 2.12
N ASN A 317 -0.75 -22.58 2.27
CA ASN A 317 -1.78 -23.46 1.68
C ASN A 317 -3.08 -23.57 2.48
N GLU A 318 -3.17 -22.97 3.67
CA GLU A 318 -4.27 -23.21 4.62
C GLU A 318 -5.62 -22.61 4.17
N GLU A 319 -5.62 -21.46 3.49
CA GLU A 319 -6.84 -20.80 2.99
C GLU A 319 -6.59 -20.11 1.64
N ARG A 320 -7.27 -20.57 0.59
CA ARG A 320 -7.12 -20.03 -0.78
C ARG A 320 -8.28 -19.11 -1.12
N VAL A 321 -7.99 -17.84 -1.38
CA VAL A 321 -9.01 -16.87 -1.80
C VAL A 321 -9.04 -16.69 -3.32
N VAL A 322 -10.23 -16.68 -3.91
CA VAL A 322 -10.52 -16.28 -5.29
C VAL A 322 -11.21 -14.92 -5.25
N VAL A 323 -10.79 -13.98 -6.08
CA VAL A 323 -11.27 -12.58 -6.05
C VAL A 323 -11.54 -12.14 -7.49
N GLU A 324 -12.81 -11.91 -7.82
CA GLU A 324 -13.27 -11.65 -9.18
C GLU A 324 -14.23 -10.46 -9.21
N ARG A 325 -14.05 -9.53 -10.15
CA ARG A 325 -14.91 -8.34 -10.27
C ARG A 325 -15.99 -8.55 -11.33
N LEU A 326 -17.25 -8.48 -10.91
CA LEU A 326 -18.42 -8.60 -11.76
C LEU A 326 -19.09 -7.24 -11.95
N ARG A 327 -19.35 -6.86 -13.19
CA ARG A 327 -20.07 -5.62 -13.53
C ARG A 327 -21.52 -5.91 -13.87
N MET A 328 -22.46 -5.24 -13.21
CA MET A 328 -23.88 -5.57 -13.32
C MET A 328 -24.42 -5.48 -14.75
N GLY A 329 -25.25 -6.45 -15.12
CA GLY A 329 -25.86 -6.57 -16.44
C GLY A 329 -24.94 -7.11 -17.54
N LYS A 330 -23.68 -7.43 -17.24
CA LYS A 330 -22.74 -8.04 -18.18
C LYS A 330 -21.91 -9.14 -17.53
N GLY A 331 -22.27 -10.39 -17.81
CA GLY A 331 -21.46 -11.57 -17.51
C GLY A 331 -21.86 -12.32 -16.24
N PHE A 332 -20.97 -13.23 -15.86
CA PHE A 332 -21.03 -14.12 -14.71
C PHE A 332 -19.58 -14.41 -14.28
N VAL A 333 -19.41 -14.97 -13.09
CA VAL A 333 -18.11 -15.49 -12.61
C VAL A 333 -18.27 -17.00 -12.39
N ASP A 334 -17.38 -17.80 -12.95
CA ASP A 334 -17.32 -19.24 -12.70
C ASP A 334 -16.23 -19.53 -11.66
N LEU A 335 -16.65 -20.07 -10.50
CA LEU A 335 -15.77 -20.38 -9.37
C LEU A 335 -15.54 -21.89 -9.29
N ALA A 336 -14.30 -22.34 -9.44
CA ALA A 336 -13.93 -23.75 -9.40
C ALA A 336 -13.51 -24.19 -7.99
N VAL A 337 -14.08 -25.32 -7.54
CA VAL A 337 -13.78 -25.97 -6.25
C VAL A 337 -13.32 -27.40 -6.52
N SER A 338 -12.17 -27.78 -5.99
CA SER A 338 -11.52 -29.08 -6.23
C SER A 338 -12.11 -30.17 -5.33
N HIS A 339 -11.80 -31.43 -5.64
CA HIS A 339 -12.20 -32.55 -4.79
C HIS A 339 -11.64 -32.40 -3.36
N GLY A 340 -12.50 -32.45 -2.35
CA GLY A 340 -12.12 -32.26 -0.94
C GLY A 340 -11.89 -30.80 -0.52
N GLU A 341 -12.15 -29.83 -1.40
CA GLU A 341 -12.26 -28.41 -1.03
C GLU A 341 -13.73 -28.05 -0.75
N THR A 342 -13.92 -27.07 0.14
CA THR A 342 -15.20 -26.39 0.38
C THR A 342 -15.00 -24.89 0.20
N MET A 343 -15.96 -24.21 -0.42
CA MET A 343 -15.89 -22.77 -0.69
C MET A 343 -17.09 -22.01 -0.11
N THR A 344 -16.85 -20.93 0.61
CA THR A 344 -17.88 -19.91 0.92
C THR A 344 -17.78 -18.76 -0.08
N VAL A 345 -18.88 -18.05 -0.34
CA VAL A 345 -18.92 -16.95 -1.32
C VAL A 345 -19.52 -15.70 -0.69
N LYS A 346 -18.78 -14.60 -0.81
CA LYS A 346 -19.16 -13.27 -0.34
C LYS A 346 -19.21 -12.28 -1.49
N VAL A 347 -20.08 -11.28 -1.36
CA VAL A 347 -20.21 -10.16 -2.31
C VAL A 347 -19.90 -8.86 -1.57
N TYR A 348 -18.94 -8.10 -2.09
CA TYR A 348 -18.62 -6.75 -1.61
C TYR A 348 -19.08 -5.70 -2.62
N THR A 349 -19.67 -4.60 -2.13
CA THR A 349 -19.96 -3.44 -2.98
C THR A 349 -20.09 -2.13 -2.20
N LYS A 350 -19.80 -1.02 -2.89
CA LYS A 350 -20.25 0.33 -2.53
C LYS A 350 -21.48 0.81 -3.32
N SER A 351 -22.03 -0.02 -4.20
CA SER A 351 -23.19 0.30 -5.04
C SER A 351 -24.44 0.51 -4.20
N GLN A 352 -24.98 1.73 -4.20
CA GLN A 352 -26.29 2.03 -3.62
C GLN A 352 -27.46 1.41 -4.42
N SER A 353 -27.21 1.01 -5.68
CA SER A 353 -28.19 0.29 -6.49
C SER A 353 -28.26 -1.19 -6.09
N THR A 354 -29.48 -1.69 -5.87
CA THR A 354 -29.76 -3.10 -5.55
C THR A 354 -29.41 -4.03 -6.71
N GLY A 355 -28.53 -5.00 -6.43
CA GLY A 355 -28.20 -6.11 -7.32
C GLY A 355 -28.69 -7.44 -6.75
N SER A 356 -29.22 -8.31 -7.60
CA SER A 356 -29.55 -9.70 -7.24
C SER A 356 -28.52 -10.65 -7.85
N PHE A 357 -28.04 -11.59 -7.02
CA PHE A 357 -27.01 -12.55 -7.36
C PHE A 357 -27.54 -13.97 -7.18
N VAL A 358 -27.18 -14.86 -8.09
CA VAL A 358 -27.62 -16.27 -8.07
C VAL A 358 -26.43 -17.17 -8.30
N ILE A 359 -26.25 -18.17 -7.44
CA ILE A 359 -25.26 -19.24 -7.60
C ILE A 359 -25.94 -20.47 -8.18
N LYS A 360 -25.32 -21.08 -9.20
CA LYS A 360 -25.76 -22.34 -9.83
C LYS A 360 -24.58 -23.30 -9.96
N SER A 361 -24.85 -24.60 -9.89
CA SER A 361 -23.92 -25.61 -10.40
C SER A 361 -23.83 -25.49 -11.93
N THR A 362 -22.64 -25.63 -12.52
CA THR A 362 -22.49 -25.87 -13.97
C THR A 362 -22.51 -27.36 -14.32
N LEU A 363 -22.49 -28.26 -13.32
CA LEU A 363 -22.65 -29.69 -13.49
C LEU A 363 -24.13 -30.07 -13.43
N ASN A 364 -24.57 -30.81 -14.46
CA ASN A 364 -25.94 -31.18 -14.84
C ASN A 364 -26.83 -30.01 -15.32
N ASP A 365 -27.69 -30.27 -16.32
CA ASP A 365 -28.63 -29.32 -16.96
C ASP A 365 -29.71 -28.71 -16.01
N ALA A 366 -29.62 -28.99 -14.71
CA ALA A 366 -30.39 -28.30 -13.70
C ALA A 366 -29.87 -26.85 -13.55
N ASN A 367 -30.39 -25.94 -14.38
CA ASN A 367 -30.26 -24.48 -14.29
C ASN A 367 -30.93 -23.88 -13.02
N ARG A 368 -31.03 -24.69 -11.95
CA ARG A 368 -31.68 -24.41 -10.68
C ARG A 368 -30.70 -23.64 -9.78
N PRO A 369 -31.14 -22.54 -9.14
CA PRO A 369 -30.31 -21.84 -8.15
C PRO A 369 -29.99 -22.77 -6.97
N LEU A 370 -28.72 -22.81 -6.58
CA LEU A 370 -28.25 -23.37 -5.31
C LEU A 370 -28.45 -22.36 -4.17
N GLY A 371 -28.25 -21.08 -4.48
CA GLY A 371 -28.48 -19.95 -3.59
C GLY A 371 -28.81 -18.69 -4.39
N ALA A 372 -29.55 -17.78 -3.77
CA ALA A 372 -29.86 -16.46 -4.32
C ALA A 372 -29.75 -15.41 -3.21
N LEU A 373 -29.24 -14.24 -3.56
CA LEU A 373 -28.90 -13.17 -2.63
C LEU A 373 -29.27 -11.81 -3.24
N GLU A 374 -30.01 -10.99 -2.51
CA GLU A 374 -30.19 -9.57 -2.87
C GLU A 374 -29.25 -8.71 -2.04
N VAL A 375 -28.49 -7.85 -2.72
CA VAL A 375 -27.47 -6.98 -2.14
C VAL A 375 -27.89 -5.53 -2.39
N THR A 376 -28.21 -4.81 -1.33
CA THR A 376 -28.56 -3.38 -1.35
C THR A 376 -27.72 -2.64 -0.33
N ASN A 377 -26.97 -1.64 -0.77
CA ASN A 377 -26.29 -0.72 0.14
C ASN A 377 -27.20 0.50 0.37
N ALA A 378 -27.65 0.71 1.60
CA ALA A 378 -28.50 1.87 1.94
C ALA A 378 -27.74 3.22 1.90
N GLY A 379 -26.44 3.22 1.62
CA GLY A 379 -25.59 4.40 1.67
C GLY A 379 -25.12 4.72 3.09
N ASN A 380 -24.60 5.93 3.28
CA ASN A 380 -24.20 6.39 4.62
C ASN A 380 -25.44 6.92 5.36
N PRO A 381 -25.84 6.35 6.52
CA PRO A 381 -27.13 6.68 7.15
C PRO A 381 -27.26 8.13 7.64
N ASP A 382 -26.14 8.83 7.83
CA ASP A 382 -26.10 10.17 8.44
C ASP A 382 -26.44 11.32 7.47
N ASN A 383 -26.77 11.04 6.19
CA ASN A 383 -27.12 12.04 5.16
C ASN A 383 -26.05 13.12 4.87
N ASP A 384 -24.84 12.99 5.44
CA ASP A 384 -23.73 13.88 5.12
C ASP A 384 -23.43 13.85 3.62
N VAL A 385 -23.15 15.04 3.06
CA VAL A 385 -22.84 15.21 1.64
C VAL A 385 -21.48 14.57 1.35
N VAL A 386 -21.50 13.30 0.94
CA VAL A 386 -20.31 12.57 0.51
C VAL A 386 -19.77 13.24 -0.75
N THR A 387 -18.63 13.92 -0.62
CA THR A 387 -18.04 14.74 -1.70
C THR A 387 -17.13 13.95 -2.66
N ASP A 388 -16.68 12.75 -2.26
CA ASP A 388 -15.85 11.84 -3.07
C ASP A 388 -16.37 10.39 -2.97
N ASP A 389 -16.48 9.65 -4.10
CA ASP A 389 -16.95 8.23 -4.12
C ASP A 389 -16.10 7.24 -3.31
N ILE A 390 -14.93 7.66 -2.80
CA ILE A 390 -14.02 6.82 -2.02
C ILE A 390 -14.35 6.83 -0.53
N ASP A 391 -15.23 7.74 -0.09
CA ASP A 391 -15.66 7.84 1.30
C ASP A 391 -17.05 7.15 1.53
N ILE A 392 -17.61 6.53 0.49
CA ILE A 392 -18.84 5.72 0.58
C ILE A 392 -18.56 4.42 1.35
N ARG A 393 -19.38 4.12 2.35
CA ARG A 393 -19.36 2.86 3.10
C ARG A 393 -19.65 1.67 2.17
N HIS A 394 -18.79 0.64 2.20
CA HIS A 394 -19.05 -0.63 1.53
C HIS A 394 -19.90 -1.56 2.42
N ILE A 395 -20.53 -2.56 1.80
CA ILE A 395 -21.14 -3.69 2.49
C ILE A 395 -20.49 -5.00 2.05
N GLU A 396 -20.42 -5.95 2.98
CA GLU A 396 -20.11 -7.36 2.74
C GLU A 396 -21.41 -8.14 2.96
N VAL A 397 -21.73 -9.06 2.04
CA VAL A 397 -22.89 -9.96 2.19
C VAL A 397 -22.46 -11.39 1.83
N ASP A 398 -22.66 -12.32 2.77
CA ASP A 398 -22.37 -13.74 2.60
C ASP A 398 -23.60 -14.45 1.99
N PHE A 399 -23.36 -15.42 1.10
CA PHE A 399 -24.42 -16.28 0.57
C PHE A 399 -24.98 -17.27 1.61
N GLY A 400 -24.29 -17.48 2.74
CA GLY A 400 -24.66 -18.47 3.75
C GLY A 400 -24.59 -19.91 3.25
N LEU A 401 -23.81 -20.16 2.19
CA LEU A 401 -23.75 -21.42 1.45
C LEU A 401 -22.30 -21.92 1.38
N ALA A 402 -22.11 -23.17 1.78
CA ALA A 402 -20.88 -23.92 1.56
C ALA A 402 -21.00 -24.70 0.24
N LEU A 403 -20.09 -24.45 -0.70
CA LEU A 403 -20.02 -25.10 -2.00
C LEU A 403 -18.96 -26.20 -1.94
N GLU A 404 -19.39 -27.46 -1.97
CA GLU A 404 -18.52 -28.64 -1.91
C GLU A 404 -18.01 -29.01 -3.30
N GLY A 405 -16.70 -29.26 -3.43
CA GLY A 405 -16.11 -29.76 -4.67
C GLY A 405 -16.07 -31.30 -4.77
N PRO A 406 -15.83 -31.87 -5.96
CA PRO A 406 -15.40 -31.17 -7.18
C PRO A 406 -16.57 -30.54 -7.96
N GLY A 407 -16.41 -29.28 -8.36
CA GLY A 407 -17.44 -28.57 -9.12
C GLY A 407 -17.00 -27.23 -9.67
N THR A 408 -17.82 -26.66 -10.54
CA THR A 408 -17.73 -25.25 -10.95
C THR A 408 -19.09 -24.60 -10.70
N PHE A 409 -19.06 -23.44 -10.06
CA PHE A 409 -20.22 -22.74 -9.56
C PHE A 409 -20.30 -21.36 -10.19
N ARG A 410 -21.38 -21.12 -10.94
CA ARG A 410 -21.59 -19.87 -11.66
C ARG A 410 -22.33 -18.86 -10.79
N VAL A 411 -21.73 -17.69 -10.58
CA VAL A 411 -22.34 -16.52 -9.94
C VAL A 411 -22.85 -15.58 -11.04
N GLU A 412 -24.18 -15.47 -11.19
CA GLU A 412 -24.83 -14.54 -12.11
C GLU A 412 -25.33 -13.31 -11.35
N GLY A 413 -24.99 -12.10 -11.82
CA GLY A 413 -25.46 -10.83 -11.23
C GLY A 413 -26.42 -10.08 -12.16
N LYS A 414 -27.61 -9.72 -11.65
CA LYS A 414 -28.61 -8.90 -12.36
C LYS A 414 -28.89 -7.61 -11.60
N ALA A 415 -28.98 -6.49 -12.32
CA ALA A 415 -29.45 -5.25 -11.73
C ALA A 415 -30.97 -5.34 -11.51
N SER A 416 -31.45 -4.89 -10.35
CA SER A 416 -32.87 -4.70 -10.13
C SER A 416 -33.31 -3.31 -10.62
N GLY A 417 -34.51 -3.21 -11.21
CA GLY A 417 -35.01 -1.98 -11.84
C GLY A 417 -34.44 -1.73 -13.25
N GLY A 418 -35.32 -1.73 -14.25
CA GLY A 418 -34.96 -1.64 -15.67
C GLY A 418 -34.51 -0.25 -16.17
N SER A 419 -33.56 0.39 -15.48
CA SER A 419 -33.01 1.68 -15.91
C SER A 419 -32.15 1.54 -17.17
N MET A 420 -32.61 2.09 -18.29
CA MET A 420 -31.82 2.23 -19.54
C MET A 420 -30.57 3.11 -19.40
N PHE A 421 -30.38 3.78 -18.26
CA PHE A 421 -29.27 4.71 -18.01
C PHE A 421 -28.37 4.32 -16.82
N GLY A 422 -28.53 3.11 -16.28
CA GLY A 422 -27.66 2.61 -15.21
C GLY A 422 -26.24 2.33 -15.71
N ALA A 423 -25.28 3.17 -15.36
CA ALA A 423 -23.86 2.85 -15.51
C ALA A 423 -23.54 1.64 -14.61
N GLY A 424 -23.50 0.43 -15.20
CA GLY A 424 -23.46 -0.81 -14.45
C GLY A 424 -22.38 -0.77 -13.36
N HIS A 425 -22.79 -0.96 -12.10
CA HIS A 425 -21.90 -0.86 -10.95
C HIS A 425 -21.00 -2.10 -10.86
N ASP A 426 -19.83 -1.93 -10.26
CA ASP A 426 -18.90 -3.03 -9.98
C ASP A 426 -19.20 -3.65 -8.61
N PHE A 427 -19.16 -4.97 -8.57
CA PHE A 427 -19.30 -5.81 -7.38
C PHE A 427 -18.11 -6.77 -7.34
N LEU A 428 -17.62 -7.07 -6.15
CA LEU A 428 -16.53 -8.00 -5.96
C LEU A 428 -17.06 -9.31 -5.42
N ILE A 429 -16.86 -10.39 -6.17
CA ILE A 429 -17.18 -11.76 -5.77
C ILE A 429 -15.91 -12.36 -5.17
N VAL A 430 -16.01 -12.80 -3.92
CA VAL A 430 -14.90 -13.40 -3.19
C VAL A 430 -15.28 -14.82 -2.80
N GLY A 431 -14.54 -15.80 -3.30
CA GLY A 431 -14.63 -17.20 -2.89
C GLY A 431 -13.52 -17.54 -1.91
N THR A 432 -13.84 -17.95 -0.69
CA THR A 432 -12.86 -18.40 0.31
C THR A 432 -12.88 -19.92 0.37
N ILE A 433 -11.75 -20.56 0.10
CA ILE A 433 -11.64 -22.00 -0.11
C ILE A 433 -10.80 -22.63 1.00
N THR A 434 -11.37 -23.64 1.66
CA THR A 434 -10.75 -24.43 2.72
C THR A 434 -10.58 -25.88 2.25
N SER A 435 -9.40 -26.47 2.46
CA SER A 435 -9.19 -27.89 2.21
C SER A 435 -9.62 -28.73 3.41
N THR A 436 -10.39 -29.79 3.18
CA THR A 436 -10.76 -30.76 4.24
C THR A 436 -9.74 -31.88 4.40
N ILE A 437 -8.81 -32.02 3.44
CA ILE A 437 -7.88 -33.17 3.31
C ILE A 437 -6.79 -33.18 4.40
N GLU A 438 -6.49 -32.03 5.03
CA GLU A 438 -5.40 -31.94 6.02
C GLU A 438 -5.79 -32.36 7.45
N LYS A 439 -7.08 -32.58 7.75
CA LYS A 439 -7.52 -32.99 9.11
C LYS A 439 -7.12 -34.42 9.53
N ASP A 440 -6.70 -35.26 8.59
CA ASP A 440 -6.29 -36.66 8.86
C ASP A 440 -4.77 -36.87 8.94
N ARG A 441 -3.94 -35.82 8.80
CA ARG A 441 -2.50 -35.93 9.09
C ARG A 441 -2.25 -35.70 10.58
N ALA A 442 -1.76 -36.75 11.25
CA ALA A 442 -1.17 -36.62 12.57
C ALA A 442 -0.10 -35.50 12.58
N PRO A 443 0.01 -34.70 13.66
CA PRO A 443 0.93 -33.58 13.70
C PRO A 443 2.37 -34.05 13.44
N PRO A 444 3.17 -33.30 12.66
CA PRO A 444 4.58 -33.63 12.49
C PRO A 444 5.26 -33.61 13.86
N SER A 445 6.05 -34.65 14.14
CA SER A 445 6.92 -34.68 15.32
C SER A 445 7.79 -33.42 15.35
N PRO A 446 7.92 -32.73 16.50
CA PRO A 446 8.56 -31.42 16.55
C PRO A 446 10.02 -31.52 16.08
N SER A 447 10.29 -31.02 14.87
CA SER A 447 11.64 -30.76 14.41
C SER A 447 12.21 -29.62 15.23
N SER A 448 13.43 -29.78 15.76
CA SER A 448 14.09 -28.80 16.62
C SER A 448 14.47 -27.52 15.86
N SER A 449 13.50 -26.63 15.71
CA SER A 449 13.67 -25.20 15.45
C SER A 449 13.10 -24.45 16.65
N PRO A 450 13.75 -23.38 17.15
CA PRO A 450 13.29 -22.72 18.36
C PRO A 450 11.92 -22.07 18.14
N GLU A 451 10.94 -22.48 18.93
CA GLU A 451 9.64 -21.79 19.00
C GLU A 451 9.87 -20.34 19.42
N ILE A 452 9.45 -19.41 18.58
CA ILE A 452 9.38 -18.00 18.95
C ILE A 452 8.14 -17.84 19.83
N GLU A 453 8.35 -17.86 21.14
CA GLU A 453 7.30 -17.53 22.11
C GLU A 453 6.94 -16.04 21.98
N ILE A 454 6.02 -15.73 21.07
CA ILE A 454 5.49 -14.38 20.90
C ILE A 454 4.72 -14.03 22.17
N ILE A 455 5.34 -13.20 23.02
CA ILE A 455 4.70 -12.65 24.21
C ILE A 455 3.53 -11.76 23.75
N LYS A 456 2.33 -12.33 23.72
CA LYS A 456 1.09 -11.58 23.56
C LYS A 456 0.85 -10.73 24.82
N THR A 457 1.44 -9.54 24.88
CA THR A 457 1.03 -8.52 25.84
C THR A 457 -0.39 -8.08 25.49
N SER A 458 -1.38 -8.64 26.17
CA SER A 458 -2.77 -8.23 26.08
C SER A 458 -2.91 -6.77 26.52
N TYR A 459 -3.05 -5.86 25.56
CA TYR A 459 -3.39 -4.47 25.85
C TYR A 459 -4.88 -4.38 26.15
N ASP A 460 -5.21 -4.30 27.44
CA ASP A 460 -6.58 -4.24 27.94
C ASP A 460 -7.25 -2.94 27.47
N ARG A 461 -8.14 -3.03 26.48
CA ARG A 461 -8.91 -1.88 25.99
C ARG A 461 -10.04 -1.59 26.97
N GLY A 462 -9.77 -0.73 27.94
CA GLY A 462 -10.78 -0.29 28.91
C GLY A 462 -12.01 0.32 28.22
N GLU A 463 -13.15 -0.38 28.32
CA GLU A 463 -14.45 0.12 27.86
C GLU A 463 -14.92 1.29 28.73
N GLY A 464 -14.76 2.51 28.20
CA GLY A 464 -15.30 3.72 28.80
C GLY A 464 -16.83 3.79 28.70
N THR A 465 -17.54 3.14 29.63
CA THR A 465 -19.01 3.18 29.69
C THR A 465 -19.53 4.53 30.23
N GLU A 466 -19.77 5.49 29.34
CA GLU A 466 -20.49 6.73 29.69
C GLU A 466 -21.96 6.47 30.07
N THR A 467 -22.22 6.31 31.36
CA THR A 467 -23.60 6.24 31.89
C THR A 467 -24.17 7.64 32.12
N SER A 468 -24.94 8.11 31.15
CA SER A 468 -25.60 9.43 31.17
C SER A 468 -26.61 9.59 32.31
N LYS A 469 -26.21 10.23 33.42
CA LYS A 469 -27.10 10.55 34.55
C LYS A 469 -27.98 11.77 34.27
N LYS A 470 -29.20 11.52 33.76
CA LYS A 470 -30.29 12.52 33.72
C LYS A 470 -30.60 13.08 35.11
N LYS A 471 -30.41 14.39 35.31
CA LYS A 471 -30.91 15.14 36.47
C LYS A 471 -32.45 15.07 36.53
N LYS A 472 -33.01 14.52 37.61
CA LYS A 472 -34.39 14.84 38.03
C LYS A 472 -34.35 15.83 39.18
N ARG A 473 -35.09 16.94 39.03
CA ARG A 473 -35.39 17.91 40.09
C ARG A 473 -36.56 17.40 40.95
N GLY A 474 -36.55 17.74 42.23
CA GLY A 474 -37.63 17.48 43.21
C GLY A 474 -37.13 17.78 44.62
N SER A 475 -36.97 19.06 44.98
CA SER A 475 -37.96 19.81 45.79
C SER A 475 -38.17 19.24 47.20
N PHE A 476 -37.51 19.85 48.18
CA PHE A 476 -37.64 19.51 49.60
C PHE A 476 -38.17 20.75 50.35
N PHE A 477 -39.38 20.67 50.91
CA PHE A 477 -39.93 21.65 51.87
C PHE A 477 -41.17 21.04 52.56
N GLY A 478 -41.23 20.97 53.90
CA GLY A 478 -42.38 20.31 54.56
C GLY A 478 -42.37 20.03 56.07
N ARG A 479 -41.88 20.97 56.90
CA ARG A 479 -42.18 21.18 58.35
C ARG A 479 -42.69 20.02 59.27
N LYS A 480 -41.91 19.83 60.36
CA LYS A 480 -42.29 19.77 61.81
C LYS A 480 -43.26 18.71 62.36
N LYS A 481 -42.75 17.95 63.35
CA LYS A 481 -42.99 18.03 64.82
C LYS A 481 -41.75 17.40 65.50
N SER A 482 -41.36 17.67 66.74
CA SER A 482 -41.92 18.51 67.83
C SER A 482 -41.26 19.89 67.90
#